data_AF-A0A9E4TRQ4-F1
#
_entry.id   AF-A0A9E4TRQ4-F1
#
_cell.length_a   1.000
_cell.length_b   1.000
_cell.length_c   1.000
_cell.angle_alpha   90.00
_cell.angle_beta   90.00
_cell.angle_gamma   90.00
#
_symmetry.space_group_name_H-M   'P 1'
#
loop_
_entity.id
_entity.type
_entity.pdbx_description
1 polymer ?
#
loop_
_entity_poly.entity_id
_entity_poly.type
_entity_poly.pdbx_seq_one_letter_code
_entity_poly.pdbx_strand_id
1 'polypeptide(L)'
;MTHEEFLKEKVFMFTDIRSEVALANTSDTKEGKIALSNLGISPGVGNFMAALALLSYTEFGGKLKYGHKKKNGTDYASKNFNDFFDQLGTEYSDFRNDEQDVYDIFRCGLAHEYYIKKNCTISMSIEPENKPGIGLQGDGSYYFSVEPYCRDLERAFIDLEKHLYK
;
A
#
# COMPACT_ATOMS: atom_id res chain seq x y z
N MET A 1 13.24 15.21 -9.34
CA MET A 1 13.73 14.49 -8.15
C MET A 1 15.08 13.90 -8.50
N THR A 2 16.12 14.26 -7.75
CA THR A 2 17.46 13.68 -7.90
C THR A 2 17.49 12.23 -7.41
N HIS A 3 18.53 11.47 -7.76
CA HIS A 3 18.66 10.08 -7.29
C HIS A 3 18.78 9.99 -5.77
N GLU A 4 19.51 10.92 -5.14
CA GLU A 4 19.64 11.00 -3.68
C GLU A 4 18.30 11.29 -2.99
N GLU A 5 17.53 12.26 -3.51
CA GLU A 5 16.18 12.54 -3.00
C GLU A 5 15.29 11.29 -3.10
N PHE A 6 15.30 10.62 -4.24
CA PHE A 6 14.52 9.39 -4.43
C PHE A 6 14.90 8.29 -3.45
N LEU A 7 16.20 8.04 -3.25
CA LEU A 7 16.67 7.02 -2.32
C LEU A 7 16.25 7.33 -0.89
N LYS A 8 16.38 8.59 -0.47
CA LYS A 8 15.98 9.03 0.86
C LYS A 8 14.48 8.83 1.10
N GLU A 9 13.64 9.28 0.17
CA GLU A 9 12.19 9.10 0.27
C GLU A 9 11.82 7.61 0.30
N LYS A 10 12.41 6.80 -0.59
CA LYS A 10 12.20 5.34 -0.63
C LYS A 10 12.51 4.68 0.72
N VAL A 11 13.62 5.07 1.35
CA VAL A 11 14.02 4.53 2.68
C VAL A 11 12.98 4.90 3.74
N PHE A 12 12.55 6.15 3.81
CA PHE A 12 11.53 6.57 4.80
C PHE A 12 10.23 5.82 4.60
N MET A 13 9.71 5.81 3.38
CA MET A 13 8.44 5.14 3.03
C MET A 13 8.38 3.70 3.53
N PHE A 14 9.39 2.89 3.23
CA PHE A 14 9.35 1.46 3.57
C PHE A 14 9.82 1.16 4.99
N THR A 15 10.64 2.02 5.61
CA THR A 15 11.05 1.83 7.01
C THR A 15 9.92 2.13 7.98
N ASP A 16 9.12 3.17 7.70
CA ASP A 16 7.94 3.51 8.51
C ASP A 16 6.92 2.36 8.50
N ILE A 17 6.58 1.84 7.30
CA ILE A 17 5.64 0.72 7.18
C ILE A 17 6.17 -0.55 7.87
N ARG A 18 7.47 -0.87 7.71
CA ARG A 18 8.07 -2.02 8.41
C ARG A 18 8.05 -1.87 9.93
N SER A 19 8.20 -0.65 10.44
CA SER A 19 8.11 -0.38 11.87
C SER A 19 6.70 -0.68 12.37
N GLU A 20 5.67 -0.26 11.65
CA GLU A 20 4.27 -0.60 11.95
C GLU A 20 4.02 -2.12 11.90
N VAL A 21 4.54 -2.82 10.89
CA VAL A 21 4.45 -4.29 10.80
C VAL A 21 5.15 -4.96 11.98
N ALA A 22 6.33 -4.50 12.37
CA ALA A 22 7.06 -5.06 13.51
C ALA A 22 6.31 -4.84 14.83
N LEU A 23 5.67 -3.67 15.02
CA LEU A 23 4.82 -3.40 16.18
C LEU A 23 3.60 -4.33 16.21
N ALA A 24 2.96 -4.55 15.05
CA ALA A 24 1.85 -5.48 14.92
C ALA A 24 2.26 -6.92 15.28
N ASN A 25 3.35 -7.42 14.71
CA ASN A 25 3.86 -8.77 14.98
C ASN A 25 4.27 -8.94 16.46
N THR A 26 4.87 -7.91 17.06
CA THR A 26 5.18 -7.90 18.50
C THR A 26 3.90 -8.08 19.32
N SER A 27 2.79 -7.50 18.86
CA SER A 27 1.50 -7.59 19.52
C SER A 27 0.80 -8.94 19.37
N ASP A 28 1.35 -9.93 18.67
CA ASP A 28 0.73 -11.26 18.56
C ASP A 28 0.91 -12.10 19.84
N THR A 29 1.92 -11.78 20.66
CA THR A 29 2.18 -12.46 21.93
C THR A 29 1.58 -11.71 23.11
N LYS A 30 1.25 -12.43 24.19
CA LYS A 30 0.74 -11.81 25.42
C LYS A 30 1.78 -10.86 26.03
N GLU A 31 3.03 -11.28 26.05
CA GLU A 31 4.17 -10.54 26.58
C GLU A 31 4.40 -9.26 25.76
N GLY A 32 4.35 -9.35 24.43
CA GLY A 32 4.49 -8.20 23.55
C GLY A 32 3.34 -7.21 23.68
N LYS A 33 2.08 -7.66 23.82
CA LYS A 33 0.94 -6.78 24.13
C LYS A 33 1.16 -5.98 25.42
N ILE A 34 1.66 -6.64 26.48
CA ILE A 34 1.96 -5.98 27.76
C ILE A 34 3.10 -4.97 27.58
N ALA A 35 4.17 -5.34 26.90
CA ALA A 35 5.32 -4.46 26.66
C ALA A 35 4.91 -3.19 25.89
N LEU A 36 4.14 -3.34 24.81
CA LEU A 36 3.62 -2.21 24.02
C LEU A 36 2.67 -1.33 24.84
N SER A 37 1.77 -1.94 25.60
CA SER A 37 0.83 -1.19 26.45
C SER A 37 1.55 -0.35 27.51
N ASN A 38 2.64 -0.87 28.08
CA ASN A 38 3.48 -0.13 29.04
C ASN A 38 4.19 1.08 28.42
N LEU A 39 4.38 1.08 27.10
CA LEU A 39 4.92 2.20 26.32
C LEU A 39 3.81 3.15 25.80
N GLY A 40 2.55 2.91 26.16
CA GLY A 40 1.40 3.68 25.66
C GLY A 40 0.99 3.34 24.23
N ILE A 41 1.50 2.24 23.66
CA ILE A 41 1.18 1.78 22.31
C ILE A 41 0.05 0.76 22.41
N SER A 42 -1.07 1.05 21.75
CA SER A 42 -2.20 0.11 21.69
C SER A 42 -1.88 -1.05 20.74
N PRO A 43 -2.05 -2.32 21.16
CA PRO A 43 -1.90 -3.48 20.28
C PRO A 43 -2.81 -3.43 19.05
N GLY A 44 -2.32 -3.87 17.89
CA GLY A 44 -3.13 -4.04 16.68
C GLY A 44 -3.61 -2.74 16.00
N VAL A 45 -3.03 -1.59 16.34
CA VAL A 45 -3.28 -0.30 15.67
C VAL A 45 -2.33 -0.09 14.49
N GLY A 46 -2.61 0.90 13.64
CA GLY A 46 -1.69 1.33 12.57
C GLY A 46 -1.99 0.77 11.17
N ASN A 47 -2.74 -0.34 11.07
CA ASN A 47 -3.12 -0.98 9.82
C ASN A 47 -3.77 -0.03 8.80
N PHE A 48 -4.69 0.83 9.25
CA PHE A 48 -5.36 1.81 8.40
C PHE A 48 -4.39 2.84 7.82
N MET A 49 -3.54 3.43 8.66
CA MET A 49 -2.59 4.47 8.24
C MET A 49 -1.51 3.89 7.32
N ALA A 50 -1.05 2.68 7.62
CA ALA A 50 -0.12 1.96 6.77
C ALA A 50 -0.73 1.67 5.39
N ALA A 51 -1.99 1.21 5.32
CA ALA A 51 -2.70 0.99 4.07
C ALA A 51 -2.85 2.29 3.24
N LEU A 52 -3.27 3.39 3.89
CA LEU A 52 -3.39 4.70 3.25
C LEU A 52 -2.05 5.20 2.69
N ALA A 53 -0.97 5.06 3.46
CA ALA A 53 0.37 5.44 3.05
C ALA A 53 0.81 4.62 1.82
N LEU A 54 0.68 3.29 1.86
CA LEU A 54 1.03 2.40 0.75
C LEU A 54 0.28 2.71 -0.56
N LEU A 55 -1.01 3.03 -0.48
CA LEU A 55 -1.79 3.45 -1.64
C LEU A 55 -1.36 4.83 -2.16
N SER A 56 -1.01 5.74 -1.26
CA SER A 56 -0.44 7.05 -1.62
C SER A 56 0.92 6.90 -2.31
N TYR A 57 1.75 5.97 -1.83
CA TYR A 57 3.04 5.62 -2.43
C TYR A 57 2.90 4.98 -3.80
N THR A 58 1.84 4.20 -4.02
CA THR A 58 1.50 3.64 -5.34
C THR A 58 1.19 4.75 -6.35
N GLU A 59 0.37 5.73 -5.96
CA GLU A 59 0.06 6.90 -6.79
C GLU A 59 1.33 7.72 -7.09
N PHE A 60 2.16 7.92 -6.06
CA PHE A 60 3.42 8.65 -6.18
C PHE A 60 4.39 7.96 -7.15
N GLY A 61 4.60 6.65 -7.02
CA GLY A 61 5.42 5.85 -7.93
C GLY A 61 4.92 5.97 -9.38
N GLY A 62 3.60 5.92 -9.58
CA GLY A 62 2.99 6.13 -10.87
C GLY A 62 3.21 7.52 -11.45
N LYS A 63 3.10 8.56 -10.63
CA LYS A 63 3.39 9.94 -11.04
C LYS A 63 4.85 10.09 -11.47
N LEU A 64 5.80 9.48 -10.76
CA LEU A 64 7.21 9.52 -11.12
C LEU A 64 7.48 8.80 -12.45
N LYS A 65 6.87 7.63 -12.67
CA LYS A 65 7.12 6.81 -13.86
C LYS A 65 6.41 7.32 -15.11
N TYR A 66 5.15 7.70 -14.97
CA TYR A 66 4.28 7.95 -16.12
C TYR A 66 3.95 9.43 -16.32
N GLY A 67 3.86 10.19 -15.22
CA GLY A 67 3.61 11.62 -15.27
C GLY A 67 2.34 12.01 -16.02
N HIS A 68 1.30 11.17 -16.05
CA HIS A 68 0.10 11.43 -16.82
C HIS A 68 -0.59 12.71 -16.37
N LYS A 69 -0.97 13.52 -17.36
CA LYS A 69 -1.70 14.77 -17.19
C LYS A 69 -3.06 14.70 -17.88
N LYS A 70 -4.04 15.38 -17.30
CA LYS A 70 -5.31 15.68 -17.94
C LYS A 70 -5.12 16.79 -18.98
N LYS A 71 -6.11 17.01 -19.85
CA LYS A 71 -6.07 18.06 -20.89
C LYS A 71 -5.87 19.48 -20.32
N ASN A 72 -6.29 19.73 -19.08
CA ASN A 72 -6.12 21.00 -18.38
C ASN A 72 -4.77 21.11 -17.65
N GLY A 73 -3.84 20.18 -17.87
CA GLY A 73 -2.50 20.18 -17.28
C GLY A 73 -2.39 19.68 -15.84
N THR A 74 -3.51 19.33 -15.19
CA THR A 74 -3.48 18.75 -13.84
C THR A 74 -3.11 17.28 -13.86
N ASP A 75 -2.64 16.75 -12.72
CA ASP A 75 -2.27 15.34 -12.61
C ASP A 75 -3.47 14.41 -12.86
N TYR A 76 -3.24 13.36 -13.65
CA TYR A 76 -4.20 12.28 -13.83
C TYR A 76 -3.94 11.18 -12.79
N ALA A 77 -4.20 11.52 -11.52
CA ALA A 77 -3.89 10.69 -10.34
C ALA A 77 -4.37 9.23 -10.47
N SER A 78 -5.64 9.00 -10.84
CA SER A 78 -6.18 7.64 -11.00
C SER A 78 -5.45 6.84 -12.08
N LYS A 79 -5.08 7.48 -13.21
CA LYS A 79 -4.33 6.80 -14.26
C LYS A 79 -2.90 6.49 -13.83
N ASN A 80 -2.22 7.43 -13.18
CA ASN A 80 -0.88 7.20 -12.64
C ASN A 80 -0.89 6.06 -11.61
N PHE A 81 -1.87 6.06 -10.69
CA PHE A 81 -2.06 4.99 -9.72
C PHE A 81 -2.30 3.65 -10.41
N ASN A 82 -3.29 3.55 -11.30
CA ASN A 82 -3.67 2.27 -11.92
C ASN A 82 -2.53 1.66 -12.73
N ASP A 83 -1.86 2.47 -13.55
CA ASP A 83 -0.75 1.97 -14.38
C ASP A 83 0.45 1.51 -13.52
N PHE A 84 0.65 2.10 -12.33
CA PHE A 84 1.70 1.67 -11.40
C PHE A 84 1.25 0.48 -10.54
N PHE A 85 -0.02 0.44 -10.14
CA PHE A 85 -0.65 -0.66 -9.43
C PHE A 85 -0.48 -1.98 -10.19
N ASP A 86 -0.64 -1.95 -11.52
CA ASP A 86 -0.41 -3.12 -12.37
C ASP A 86 1.05 -3.64 -12.34
N GLN A 87 2.02 -2.82 -11.92
CA GLN A 87 3.42 -3.23 -11.81
C GLN A 87 3.75 -3.92 -10.49
N LEU A 88 2.83 -3.93 -9.52
CA LEU A 88 3.04 -4.67 -8.27
C LEU A 88 3.03 -6.19 -8.54
N GLY A 89 2.37 -6.64 -9.61
CA GLY A 89 2.34 -8.03 -10.05
C GLY A 89 1.14 -8.33 -10.93
N THR A 90 1.16 -9.50 -11.57
CA THR A 90 0.06 -9.98 -12.42
C THR A 90 -1.27 -10.05 -11.68
N GLU A 91 -1.24 -10.48 -10.43
CA GLU A 91 -2.40 -10.61 -9.56
C GLU A 91 -3.08 -9.26 -9.29
N TYR A 92 -2.31 -8.17 -9.23
CA TYR A 92 -2.84 -6.82 -9.08
C TYR A 92 -3.49 -6.35 -10.38
N SER A 93 -2.83 -6.58 -11.52
CA SER A 93 -3.40 -6.23 -12.83
C SER A 93 -4.68 -7.02 -13.13
N ASP A 94 -4.71 -8.31 -12.81
CA ASP A 94 -5.87 -9.19 -12.99
C ASP A 94 -7.03 -8.72 -12.11
N PHE A 95 -6.74 -8.43 -10.83
CA PHE A 95 -7.74 -7.89 -9.90
C PHE A 95 -8.37 -6.59 -10.41
N ARG A 96 -7.59 -5.69 -11.00
CA ARG A 96 -8.11 -4.45 -11.59
C ARG A 96 -8.92 -4.71 -12.87
N ASN A 97 -8.49 -5.68 -13.69
CA ASN A 97 -9.15 -6.04 -14.95
C ASN A 97 -10.49 -6.75 -14.73
N ASP A 98 -10.71 -7.38 -13.57
CA ASP A 98 -11.99 -7.94 -13.12
C ASP A 98 -13.00 -6.86 -12.66
N GLU A 99 -13.03 -5.73 -13.39
CA GLU A 99 -13.90 -4.58 -13.19
C GLU A 99 -13.84 -3.93 -11.79
N GLN A 100 -12.73 -4.11 -11.06
CA GLN A 100 -12.54 -3.48 -9.75
C GLN A 100 -11.94 -2.08 -9.91
N ASP A 101 -12.70 -1.05 -9.50
CA ASP A 101 -12.17 0.31 -9.39
C ASP A 101 -11.31 0.45 -8.13
N VAL A 102 -10.11 -0.11 -8.16
CA VAL A 102 -9.18 -0.13 -7.02
C VAL A 102 -8.87 1.29 -6.52
N TYR A 103 -8.70 2.23 -7.44
CA TYR A 103 -8.45 3.63 -7.09
C TYR A 103 -9.61 4.24 -6.32
N ASP A 104 -10.85 4.07 -6.79
CA ASP A 104 -12.00 4.64 -6.09
C ASP A 104 -12.30 3.91 -4.77
N ILE A 105 -12.27 2.57 -4.77
CA ILE A 105 -12.63 1.73 -3.62
C ILE A 105 -11.64 1.91 -2.47
N PHE A 106 -10.35 1.78 -2.75
CA PHE A 106 -9.32 1.76 -1.71
C PHE A 106 -8.66 3.13 -1.55
N ARG A 107 -8.06 3.68 -2.60
CA ARG A 107 -7.24 4.90 -2.51
C ARG A 107 -8.10 6.13 -2.15
N CYS A 108 -9.19 6.38 -2.88
CA CYS A 108 -10.12 7.48 -2.59
C CYS A 108 -10.91 7.23 -1.31
N GLY A 109 -11.42 6.00 -1.10
CA GLY A 109 -12.12 5.64 0.14
C GLY A 109 -11.29 5.97 1.39
N LEU A 110 -10.08 5.41 1.48
CA LEU A 110 -9.22 5.63 2.63
C LEU A 110 -8.80 7.09 2.81
N ALA A 111 -8.64 7.84 1.72
CA ALA A 111 -8.18 9.23 1.79
C ALA A 111 -9.27 10.25 2.10
N HIS A 112 -10.50 10.03 1.60
CA HIS A 112 -11.56 11.03 1.65
C HIS A 112 -12.70 10.65 2.60
N GLU A 113 -12.88 9.36 2.84
CA GLU A 113 -13.99 8.84 3.65
C GLU A 113 -13.51 8.22 4.97
N TYR A 114 -12.19 8.03 5.12
CA TYR A 114 -11.57 7.33 6.26
C TYR A 114 -12.09 5.90 6.47
N TYR A 115 -12.64 5.28 5.42
CA TYR A 115 -12.98 3.87 5.33
C TYR A 115 -12.90 3.41 3.86
N ILE A 116 -12.73 2.11 3.61
CA ILE A 116 -12.80 1.55 2.25
C ILE A 116 -14.27 1.52 1.83
N LYS A 117 -14.63 2.03 0.63
CA LYS A 117 -16.02 2.23 0.20
C LYS A 117 -16.88 0.95 0.09
N LYS A 118 -16.31 -0.20 0.43
CA LYS A 118 -16.89 -1.54 0.40
C LYS A 118 -16.55 -2.26 1.71
N ASN A 119 -17.29 -3.31 2.03
CA ASN A 119 -16.99 -4.16 3.18
C ASN A 119 -15.57 -4.72 3.01
N CYS A 120 -14.62 -4.26 3.83
CA CYS A 120 -13.22 -4.59 3.70
C CYS A 120 -12.56 -4.82 5.05
N THR A 121 -11.73 -5.86 5.13
CA THR A 121 -10.84 -6.08 6.27
C THR A 121 -9.45 -5.55 5.96
N ILE A 122 -8.90 -4.70 6.82
CA ILE A 122 -7.50 -4.28 6.74
C ILE A 122 -6.72 -5.03 7.81
N SER A 123 -5.73 -5.83 7.41
CA SER A 123 -4.85 -6.58 8.31
C SER A 123 -3.39 -6.19 8.11
N MET A 124 -2.55 -6.47 9.10
CA MET A 124 -1.11 -6.25 8.98
C MET A 124 -0.46 -7.35 8.13
N SER A 125 -0.90 -8.59 8.30
CA SER A 125 -0.45 -9.75 7.51
C SER A 125 -1.64 -10.60 7.06
N ILE A 126 -1.43 -11.44 6.05
CA ILE A 126 -2.36 -12.51 5.62
C ILE A 126 -1.67 -13.84 5.86
N GLU A 127 -2.40 -14.81 6.40
CA GLU A 127 -2.11 -16.22 6.14
C GLU A 127 -2.93 -16.69 4.93
N PRO A 128 -2.35 -17.37 3.92
CA PRO A 128 -0.96 -17.83 3.82
C PRO A 128 -0.01 -16.85 3.12
N GLU A 129 1.30 -17.05 3.36
CA GLU A 129 2.39 -16.47 2.57
C GLU A 129 2.15 -16.71 1.06
N ASN A 130 2.33 -15.69 0.23
CA ASN A 130 2.12 -15.67 -1.24
C ASN A 130 0.74 -15.23 -1.77
N LYS A 131 -0.11 -14.61 -0.95
CA LYS A 131 -1.26 -13.85 -1.50
C LYS A 131 -0.87 -12.40 -1.84
N PRO A 132 -1.50 -11.78 -2.87
CA PRO A 132 -1.38 -10.35 -3.09
C PRO A 132 -1.95 -9.60 -1.87
N GLY A 133 -1.42 -8.41 -1.59
CA GLY A 133 -1.83 -7.60 -0.45
C GLY A 133 -3.20 -6.95 -0.60
N ILE A 134 -3.92 -7.22 -1.68
CA ILE A 134 -5.26 -6.71 -1.93
C ILE A 134 -6.05 -7.74 -2.73
N GLY A 135 -7.35 -7.83 -2.50
CA GLY A 135 -8.21 -8.73 -3.25
C GLY A 135 -9.61 -8.89 -2.68
N LEU A 136 -10.29 -9.94 -3.13
CA LEU A 136 -11.61 -10.37 -2.66
C LEU A 136 -11.50 -11.69 -1.89
N GLN A 137 -12.29 -11.80 -0.83
CA GLN A 137 -12.56 -13.04 -0.13
C GLN A 137 -13.70 -13.81 -0.81
N GLY A 138 -13.84 -15.10 -0.48
CA GLY A 138 -14.87 -15.96 -1.07
C GLY A 138 -16.32 -15.55 -0.76
N ASP A 139 -16.53 -14.70 0.23
CA ASP A 139 -17.83 -14.12 0.59
C ASP A 139 -18.13 -12.78 -0.11
N GLY A 140 -17.23 -12.32 -0.99
CA GLY A 140 -17.33 -11.05 -1.69
C GLY A 140 -16.88 -9.83 -0.89
N SER A 141 -16.38 -10.00 0.34
CA SER A 141 -15.73 -8.92 1.08
C SER A 141 -14.32 -8.66 0.53
N TYR A 142 -13.88 -7.40 0.60
CA TYR A 142 -12.54 -7.02 0.21
C TYR A 142 -11.55 -7.28 1.35
N TYR A 143 -10.27 -7.42 1.00
CA TYR A 143 -9.21 -7.38 1.99
C TYR A 143 -8.07 -6.49 1.52
N PHE A 144 -7.38 -5.89 2.49
CA PHE A 144 -6.10 -5.21 2.32
C PHE A 144 -5.13 -5.72 3.38
N SER A 145 -3.95 -6.14 2.98
CA SER A 145 -2.89 -6.58 3.88
C SER A 145 -1.61 -5.81 3.66
N VAL A 146 -1.20 -5.15 4.73
CA VAL A 146 -0.10 -4.17 4.73
C VAL A 146 1.21 -4.81 4.32
N GLU A 147 1.61 -5.91 4.95
CA GLU A 147 2.91 -6.53 4.73
C GLU A 147 3.09 -7.08 3.30
N PRO A 148 2.18 -7.91 2.76
CA PRO A 148 2.28 -8.37 1.37
C PRO A 148 2.25 -7.22 0.36
N TYR A 149 1.38 -6.22 0.55
CA TYR A 149 1.31 -5.06 -0.34
C TYR A 149 2.61 -4.26 -0.29
N CYS A 150 3.16 -4.02 0.91
CA CYS A 150 4.41 -3.31 1.12
C CYS A 150 5.58 -3.99 0.40
N ARG A 151 5.69 -5.33 0.53
CA ARG A 151 6.71 -6.13 -0.14
C ARG A 151 6.64 -5.98 -1.67
N ASP A 152 5.45 -6.08 -2.23
CA ASP A 152 5.26 -6.03 -3.68
C ASP A 152 5.49 -4.61 -4.22
N LEU A 153 5.04 -3.59 -3.48
CA LEU A 153 5.30 -2.19 -3.79
C LEU A 153 6.80 -1.85 -3.71
N GLU A 154 7.53 -2.37 -2.73
CA GLU A 154 8.97 -2.14 -2.62
C GLU A 154 9.72 -2.72 -3.82
N ARG A 155 9.35 -3.92 -4.29
CA ARG A 155 9.88 -4.50 -5.53
C ARG A 155 9.63 -3.59 -6.73
N ALA A 156 8.41 -3.06 -6.86
CA ALA A 156 8.08 -2.10 -7.92
C ALA A 156 8.93 -0.80 -7.81
N PHE A 157 9.24 -0.33 -6.60
CA PHE A 157 10.11 0.84 -6.39
C PHE A 157 11.59 0.57 -6.70
N ILE A 158 12.07 -0.65 -6.48
CA ILE A 158 13.41 -1.08 -6.92
C ILE A 158 13.50 -1.03 -8.44
N ASP A 159 12.46 -1.48 -9.14
CA ASP A 159 12.43 -1.43 -10.61
C ASP A 159 12.19 -0.02 -11.15
N LEU A 160 11.45 0.81 -10.43
CA LEU A 160 11.31 2.23 -10.71
C LEU A 160 12.65 2.97 -10.61
N GLU A 161 13.44 2.71 -9.57
CA GLU A 161 14.78 3.29 -9.41
C GLU A 161 15.65 3.02 -10.64
N LYS A 162 15.70 1.75 -11.04
CA LYS A 162 16.40 1.29 -12.25
C LYS A 162 15.85 1.96 -13.51
N HIS A 163 14.60 2.38 -13.55
CA HIS A 163 14.03 3.05 -14.71
C HIS A 163 14.43 4.53 -14.75
N LEU A 164 14.43 5.21 -13.61
CA LEU A 164 14.64 6.66 -13.52
C LEU A 164 16.11 7.09 -13.59
N TYR A 165 17.04 6.24 -13.12
CA TYR A 165 18.44 6.64 -12.88
C TYR A 165 19.48 5.72 -13.54
N LYS A 166 19.08 5.01 -14.61
CA LYS A 166 20.01 4.24 -15.46
C LYS A 166 20.81 5.13 -16.40
#